data_AF-A0A4V1UKD4-F1
#
_entry.id   AF-A0A4V1UKD4-F1
#
_cell.length_a   1.000
_cell.length_b   1.000
_cell.length_c   1.000
_cell.angle_alpha   90.00
_cell.angle_beta   90.00
_cell.angle_gamma   90.00
#
_symmetry.space_group_name_H-M   'P 1'
#
loop_
_entity.id
_entity.type
_entity.pdbx_description
1 polymer ?
#
loop_
_entity_poly.entity_id
_entity_poly.type
_entity_poly.pdbx_seq_one_letter_code
_entity_poly.pdbx_strand_id
1 'polypeptide(L)'
;MKLLLIAAVAFAVAAPAAVSLIPASAEAQVLAGRNAARAAARPARPALSEREEERLFAAQDEVQTLQQQIEDIRTAGQEQCGLTPEQTAQITERETRIAEHQQVVDRLEAKRARRN
;
A
#
# COMPACT_ATOMS: atom_id res chain seq x y z
N MET A 1 22.51 9.39 4.48
CA MET A 1 22.42 10.70 5.14
C MET A 1 21.49 11.57 4.30
N LYS A 2 20.28 11.81 4.80
CA LYS A 2 19.81 13.10 5.35
C LYS A 2 19.46 14.14 4.29
N LEU A 3 18.15 14.22 4.04
CA LEU A 3 17.36 15.34 3.54
C LEU A 3 17.87 16.70 4.02
N LEU A 4 17.91 17.71 3.13
CA LEU A 4 17.84 19.15 3.42
C LEU A 4 17.43 19.84 2.10
N LEU A 5 16.55 20.83 1.97
CA LEU A 5 15.82 21.67 2.91
C LEU A 5 14.80 22.49 2.09
N ILE A 6 13.59 22.64 2.63
CA ILE A 6 12.61 23.66 2.23
C ILE A 6 13.01 24.98 2.91
N ALA A 7 13.07 26.08 2.15
CA ALA A 7 12.92 27.48 2.57
C ALA A 7 12.90 28.33 1.27
N ALA A 8 12.09 29.36 1.05
CA ALA A 8 11.46 30.29 1.97
C ALA A 8 10.20 30.87 1.31
N VAL A 9 9.14 31.05 2.10
CA VAL A 9 7.98 31.86 1.72
C VAL A 9 8.21 33.25 2.29
N ALA A 10 8.30 34.24 1.40
CA ALA A 10 8.17 35.65 1.74
C ALA A 10 7.46 36.35 0.59
N PHE A 11 6.19 36.71 0.78
CA PHE A 11 5.59 37.81 0.04
C PHE A 11 4.49 38.43 0.89
N ALA A 12 4.81 39.58 1.48
CA ALA A 12 3.84 40.49 2.06
C ALA A 12 3.28 41.35 0.93
N VAL A 13 1.98 41.32 0.68
CA VAL A 13 1.29 42.39 -0.07
C VAL A 13 -0.04 42.72 0.60
N ALA A 14 -0.07 43.97 1.03
CA ALA A 14 -1.17 44.92 1.18
C ALA A 14 -2.62 44.44 0.99
N ALA A 15 -3.46 44.81 1.96
CA ALA A 15 -4.91 44.84 1.88
C ALA A 15 -5.43 45.66 0.69
N PRO A 16 -6.67 45.41 0.28
CA PRO A 16 -7.61 46.49 0.15
C PRO A 16 -8.90 46.22 0.93
N ALA A 17 -9.39 47.30 1.54
CA ALA A 17 -10.67 47.37 2.18
C ALA A 17 -11.83 47.33 1.17
N ALA A 18 -12.97 46.91 1.70
CA ALA A 18 -14.32 47.40 1.43
C ALA A 18 -15.20 46.65 0.42
N VAL A 19 -16.50 46.79 0.74
CA VAL A 19 -17.73 46.48 -0.03
C VAL A 19 -18.01 44.96 -0.12
N SER A 20 -19.21 44.41 0.14
CA SER A 20 -20.59 44.89 0.10
C SER A 20 -21.48 43.83 0.78
N LEU A 21 -22.64 44.25 1.29
CA LEU A 21 -23.90 43.49 1.46
C LEU A 21 -23.82 41.96 1.54
N ILE A 22 -24.14 41.39 2.71
CA ILE A 22 -24.61 39.99 2.78
C ILE A 22 -26.13 40.00 2.98
N PRO A 23 -26.95 39.81 1.93
CA PRO A 23 -28.32 39.40 2.11
C PRO A 23 -28.36 37.88 2.37
N ALA A 24 -29.07 37.50 3.43
CA ALA A 24 -29.84 36.26 3.54
C ALA A 24 -29.27 34.98 2.90
N SER A 25 -28.07 34.54 3.31
CA SER A 25 -27.55 33.18 3.01
C SER A 25 -26.98 32.43 4.23
N ALA A 26 -27.04 33.03 5.42
CA ALA A 26 -26.48 32.46 6.64
C ALA A 26 -27.15 31.13 7.05
N GLU A 27 -28.48 31.01 6.93
CA GLU A 27 -29.18 29.80 7.39
C GLU A 27 -28.92 28.58 6.49
N ALA A 28 -28.77 28.79 5.18
CA ALA A 28 -28.40 27.71 4.26
C ALA A 28 -26.96 27.25 4.47
N GLN A 29 -26.04 28.17 4.78
CA GLN A 29 -24.64 27.85 5.09
C GLN A 29 -24.46 27.10 6.40
N VAL A 30 -25.28 27.37 7.42
CA VAL A 30 -25.23 26.63 8.70
C VAL A 30 -25.71 25.19 8.52
N LEU A 31 -26.76 24.95 7.72
CA LEU A 31 -27.26 23.60 7.45
C LEU A 31 -26.30 22.81 6.53
N ALA A 32 -25.77 23.45 5.48
CA ALA A 32 -24.77 22.85 4.60
C ALA A 32 -23.44 22.57 5.32
N GLY A 33 -22.99 23.50 6.17
CA GLY A 33 -21.77 23.36 6.98
C GLY A 33 -21.86 22.24 8.02
N ARG A 34 -23.03 22.06 8.66
CA ARG A 34 -23.25 20.97 9.62
C ARG A 34 -23.26 19.59 8.96
N ASN A 35 -23.79 19.49 7.75
CA ASN A 35 -23.80 18.25 6.98
C ASN A 35 -22.43 17.94 6.36
N ALA A 36 -21.71 18.96 5.87
CA ALA A 36 -20.35 18.83 5.36
C ALA A 36 -19.36 18.44 6.48
N ALA A 37 -19.48 19.03 7.68
CA ALA A 37 -18.67 18.66 8.84
C ALA A 37 -18.93 17.21 9.29
N ARG A 38 -20.17 16.73 9.22
CA ARG A 38 -20.50 15.32 9.49
C ARG A 38 -19.98 14.37 8.40
N ALA A 39 -19.98 14.77 7.14
CA ALA A 39 -19.43 13.98 6.03
C ALA A 39 -17.89 13.92 6.08
N ALA A 40 -17.23 15.02 6.45
CA ALA A 40 -15.78 15.12 6.60
C ALA A 40 -15.24 14.39 7.85
N ALA A 41 -16.07 14.20 8.89
CA ALA A 41 -15.67 13.53 10.13
C ALA A 41 -15.64 12.00 10.05
N ARG A 42 -15.99 11.39 8.91
CA ARG A 42 -15.94 9.93 8.79
C ARG A 42 -14.48 9.51 8.55
N PRO A 43 -13.88 8.70 9.45
CA PRO A 43 -12.52 8.24 9.23
C PRO A 43 -12.45 7.50 7.90
N ALA A 44 -11.44 7.84 7.08
CA ALA A 44 -11.16 7.10 5.87
C ALA A 44 -10.95 5.64 6.28
N ARG A 45 -11.72 4.71 5.70
CA ARG A 45 -11.49 3.27 5.97
C ARG A 45 -10.03 2.92 5.62
N PRO A 46 -9.42 1.90 6.22
CA PRO A 46 -8.11 1.42 5.78
C PRO A 46 -8.19 0.85 4.36
N ALA A 47 -7.06 0.87 3.63
CA ALA A 47 -7.00 0.41 2.25
C ALA A 47 -7.24 -1.10 2.09
N LEU A 48 -6.75 -1.86 3.06
CA LEU A 48 -7.01 -3.28 3.25
C LEU A 48 -7.83 -3.46 4.53
N SER A 49 -8.63 -4.53 4.57
CA SER A 49 -9.16 -5.04 5.84
C SER A 49 -8.08 -5.81 6.60
N GLU A 50 -8.24 -5.98 7.92
CA GLU A 50 -7.30 -6.75 8.75
C GLU A 50 -7.03 -8.15 8.17
N ARG A 51 -8.07 -8.87 7.75
CA ARG A 51 -7.94 -10.18 7.09
C ARG A 51 -7.16 -10.15 5.78
N GLU A 52 -7.21 -9.03 5.05
CA GLU A 52 -6.46 -8.88 3.81
C GLU A 52 -5.00 -8.55 4.09
N GLU A 53 -4.72 -7.81 5.16
CA GLU A 53 -3.37 -7.51 5.62
C GLU A 53 -2.68 -8.75 6.16
N GLU A 54 -3.38 -9.56 6.97
CA GLU A 54 -2.92 -10.89 7.40
C GLU A 54 -2.60 -11.80 6.21
N ARG A 55 -3.47 -11.81 5.19
CA ARG A 55 -3.24 -12.60 3.96
C ARG A 55 -2.07 -12.10 3.14
N LEU A 56 -1.83 -10.80 3.11
CA LEU A 56 -0.68 -10.21 2.43
C LEU A 56 0.61 -10.68 3.10
N PHE A 57 0.71 -10.55 4.43
CA PHE A 57 1.88 -11.00 5.18
C PHE A 57 2.09 -12.51 5.04
N ALA A 58 1.04 -13.31 5.21
CA ALA A 58 1.14 -14.76 5.03
C ALA A 58 1.60 -15.16 3.62
N ALA A 59 1.15 -14.48 2.57
CA ALA A 59 1.60 -14.76 1.21
C ALA A 59 3.07 -14.36 0.99
N GLN A 60 3.51 -13.23 1.58
CA GLN A 60 4.91 -12.80 1.52
C GLN A 60 5.85 -13.78 2.26
N ASP A 61 5.45 -14.22 3.45
CA ASP A 61 6.20 -15.19 4.24
C ASP A 61 6.32 -16.54 3.51
N GLU A 62 5.24 -16.99 2.85
CA GLU A 62 5.26 -18.24 2.09
C GLU A 62 6.15 -18.13 0.85
N VAL A 63 6.14 -17.00 0.14
CA VAL A 63 7.09 -16.75 -0.97
C VAL A 63 8.53 -16.83 -0.49
N GLN A 64 8.86 -16.17 0.62
CA GLN A 64 10.20 -16.18 1.18
C GLN A 64 10.61 -17.61 1.60
N THR A 65 9.70 -18.33 2.24
CA THR A 65 9.93 -19.72 2.68
C THR A 65 10.19 -20.64 1.49
N LEU A 66 9.38 -20.55 0.44
CA LEU A 66 9.54 -21.37 -0.77
C LEU A 66 10.84 -21.04 -1.51
N GLN A 67 11.23 -19.76 -1.58
CA GLN A 67 12.50 -19.34 -2.17
C GLN A 67 13.69 -19.93 -1.40
N GLN A 68 13.64 -19.89 -0.07
CA GLN A 68 14.69 -20.50 0.76
C GLN A 68 14.79 -22.01 0.49
N GLN A 69 13.66 -22.72 0.45
CA GLN A 69 13.66 -24.16 0.16
C GLN A 69 14.22 -24.49 -1.24
N ILE A 70 13.95 -23.65 -2.24
CA ILE A 70 14.54 -23.82 -3.58
C ILE A 70 16.06 -23.66 -3.51
N GLU A 71 16.55 -22.63 -2.81
CA GLU A 71 17.99 -22.44 -2.64
C GLU A 71 18.63 -23.61 -1.88
N ASP A 72 18.00 -24.11 -0.82
CA ASP A 72 18.48 -25.28 -0.08
C ASP A 72 18.60 -26.52 -1.01
N ILE A 73 17.61 -26.76 -1.88
CA ILE A 73 17.66 -27.84 -2.87
C ILE A 73 18.78 -27.62 -3.88
N ARG A 74 18.97 -26.39 -4.37
CA ARG A 74 20.04 -26.04 -5.32
C ARG A 74 21.42 -26.25 -4.70
N THR A 75 21.62 -25.83 -3.45
CA THR A 75 22.86 -26.05 -2.70
C THR A 75 23.13 -27.54 -2.52
N ALA A 76 22.13 -28.32 -2.10
CA ALA A 76 22.28 -29.77 -1.97
C ALA A 76 22.64 -30.44 -3.31
N GLY A 77 22.07 -30.00 -4.43
CA GLY A 77 22.43 -30.47 -5.76
C GLY A 77 23.87 -30.12 -6.16
N GLN A 78 24.36 -28.93 -5.82
CA GLN A 78 25.75 -28.53 -6.08
C GLN A 78 26.75 -29.42 -5.32
N GLU A 79 26.45 -29.77 -4.08
CA GLU A 79 27.25 -30.69 -3.26
C GLU A 79 27.29 -32.12 -3.83
N GLN A 80 26.26 -32.52 -4.58
CA GLN A 80 26.08 -33.85 -5.16
C GLN A 80 26.45 -33.95 -6.65
N CYS A 81 27.19 -32.96 -7.18
CA CYS A 81 27.57 -32.87 -8.60
C CYS A 81 26.41 -32.68 -9.60
N GLY A 82 25.25 -32.19 -9.15
CA GLY A 82 24.11 -31.86 -9.99
C GLY A 82 22.76 -32.08 -9.31
N LEU A 83 21.70 -31.52 -9.89
CA LEU A 83 20.33 -31.77 -9.45
C LEU A 83 19.80 -33.09 -10.02
N THR A 84 19.17 -33.88 -9.17
CA THR A 84 18.40 -35.06 -9.60
C THR A 84 17.10 -34.63 -10.30
N PRO A 85 16.48 -35.51 -11.12
CA PRO A 85 15.16 -35.25 -11.71
C PRO A 85 14.09 -34.95 -10.65
N GLU A 86 14.13 -35.64 -9.52
CA GLU A 86 13.20 -35.44 -8.41
C GLU A 86 13.38 -34.07 -7.75
N GLN A 87 14.62 -33.63 -7.52
CA GLN A 87 14.91 -32.29 -7.02
C GLN A 87 14.49 -31.20 -8.02
N THR A 88 14.67 -31.46 -9.32
CA THR A 88 14.23 -30.53 -10.38
C THR A 88 12.71 -30.38 -10.38
N ALA A 89 11.96 -31.49 -10.30
CA ALA A 89 10.50 -31.45 -10.20
C ALA A 89 10.04 -30.70 -8.93
N GLN A 90 10.73 -30.91 -7.81
CA GLN A 90 10.47 -30.20 -6.56
C GLN A 90 10.72 -28.70 -6.63
N ILE A 91 11.72 -28.24 -7.38
CA ILE A 91 11.96 -26.82 -7.64
C ILE A 91 10.81 -26.26 -8.48
N THR A 92 10.44 -26.92 -9.58
CA THR A 92 9.35 -26.46 -10.47
C THR A 92 8.00 -26.37 -9.76
N GLU A 93 7.68 -27.33 -8.89
CA GLU A 93 6.47 -27.27 -8.06
C GLU A 93 6.49 -26.04 -7.14
N ARG A 94 7.61 -25.79 -6.46
CA ARG A 94 7.75 -24.64 -5.56
C ARG A 94 7.72 -23.31 -6.32
N GLU A 95 8.33 -23.23 -7.50
CA GLU A 95 8.25 -22.05 -8.37
C GLU A 95 6.80 -21.76 -8.81
N THR A 96 6.02 -22.81 -9.10
CA THR A 96 4.60 -22.68 -9.41
C THR A 96 3.84 -22.10 -8.22
N ARG A 97 4.08 -22.62 -7.01
CA ARG A 97 3.46 -22.11 -5.78
C ARG A 97 3.88 -20.66 -5.47
N ILE A 98 5.14 -20.30 -5.70
CA ILE A 98 5.61 -18.91 -5.57
C ILE A 98 4.81 -18.00 -6.49
N ALA A 99 4.60 -18.39 -7.75
CA ALA A 99 3.82 -17.58 -8.69
C ALA A 99 2.38 -17.38 -8.22
N GLU A 100 1.74 -18.40 -7.65
CA GLU A 100 0.39 -18.31 -7.07
C GLU A 100 0.34 -17.33 -5.89
N HIS A 101 1.27 -17.42 -4.96
CA HIS A 101 1.35 -16.51 -3.82
C HIS A 101 1.70 -15.08 -4.25
N GLN A 102 2.58 -14.92 -5.23
CA GLN A 102 2.95 -13.62 -5.77
C GLN A 102 1.74 -12.91 -6.42
N GLN A 103 0.85 -13.63 -7.10
CA GLN A 103 -0.39 -13.05 -7.61
C GLN A 103 -1.29 -12.49 -6.49
N VAL A 104 -1.30 -13.15 -5.32
CA VAL A 104 -2.05 -12.67 -4.15
C VAL A 104 -1.41 -11.38 -3.61
N VAL A 105 -0.08 -11.36 -3.48
CA VAL A 105 0.69 -10.18 -3.08
C VAL A 105 0.40 -9.01 -4.02
N ASP A 106 0.62 -9.20 -5.32
CA ASP A 106 0.45 -8.16 -6.34
C ASP A 106 -0.97 -7.57 -6.32
N ARG A 107 -1.99 -8.43 -6.18
CA ARG A 107 -3.39 -7.98 -6.11
C ARG A 107 -3.66 -7.14 -4.87
N LEU A 108 -3.16 -7.55 -3.70
CA LEU A 108 -3.39 -6.85 -2.43
C LEU A 108 -2.58 -5.57 -2.33
N GLU A 109 -1.35 -5.57 -2.84
CA GLU A 109 -0.52 -4.36 -2.94
C GLU A 109 -1.13 -3.36 -3.93
N ALA A 110 -1.63 -3.81 -5.09
CA ALA A 110 -2.34 -2.94 -6.02
C ALA A 110 -3.60 -2.33 -5.39
N LYS A 111 -4.33 -3.11 -4.57
CA LYS A 111 -5.48 -2.59 -3.81
C LYS A 111 -5.05 -1.54 -2.79
N ARG A 112 -3.94 -1.77 -2.08
CA ARG A 112 -3.36 -0.82 -1.13
C ARG A 112 -2.93 0.48 -1.81
N ALA A 113 -2.27 0.37 -2.96
CA ALA A 113 -1.75 1.51 -3.73
C ALA A 113 -2.84 2.42 -4.29
N ARG A 114 -4.01 1.89 -4.68
CA ARG A 114 -5.14 2.71 -5.19
C ARG A 114 -5.74 3.68 -4.17
N ARG A 115 -5.34 3.59 -2.90
CA ARG A 115 -5.92 4.33 -1.78
C ARG A 115 -4.93 5.23 -1.04
N ASN A 116 -3.64 5.07 -1.32
CA ASN A 116 -2.59 6.00 -0.90
C ASN A 116 -2.43 7.09 -1.95
#